data_AF-A0A833P0Z6-F1
#
_entry.id   AF-A0A833P0Z6-F1
#
_cell.length_a   1.000
_cell.length_b   1.000
_cell.length_c   1.000
_cell.angle_alpha   90.00
_cell.angle_beta   90.00
_cell.angle_gamma   90.00
#
_symmetry.space_group_name_H-M   'P 1'
#
loop_
_entity.id
_entity.type
_entity.pdbx_description
1 polymer ?
#
loop_
_entity_poly.entity_id
_entity_poly.type
_entity_poly.pdbx_seq_one_letter_code
_entity_poly.pdbx_strand_id
1 'polypeptide(L)'
;MRTLVLALALVPVLALHPLVAALPAWAANEPPDPLIGAPNVTIERAPAARQGDPAGPTAVQGGSSNVTIGGRPAATVGSQTGCGGTIVTGSSSVFINGKPAATGASSVTPCPK
;
A
#
# COMPACT_ATOMS: atom_id res chain seq x y z
N MET A 1 45.77 -3.92 -54.53
CA MET A 1 47.00 -3.32 -53.97
C MET A 1 46.59 -2.09 -53.19
N ARG A 2 46.85 -2.06 -51.86
CA ARG A 2 47.15 -0.87 -51.03
C ARG A 2 46.02 0.19 -50.91
N THR A 3 45.51 0.59 -49.75
CA THR A 3 46.07 0.62 -48.40
C THR A 3 44.95 0.85 -47.38
N LEU A 4 44.97 0.05 -46.33
CA LEU A 4 44.23 0.21 -45.06
C LEU A 4 44.63 1.54 -44.42
N VAL A 5 43.68 2.38 -43.97
CA VAL A 5 43.94 3.35 -42.89
C VAL A 5 42.83 3.23 -41.85
N LEU A 6 43.25 2.66 -40.73
CA LEU A 6 42.57 2.49 -39.46
C LEU A 6 42.43 3.87 -38.79
N ALA A 7 41.21 4.35 -38.57
CA ALA A 7 40.94 5.47 -37.66
C ALA A 7 39.88 5.02 -36.65
N LEU A 8 40.38 4.39 -35.58
CA LEU A 8 39.66 4.07 -34.36
C LEU A 8 39.25 5.39 -33.69
N ALA A 9 37.97 5.76 -33.77
CA ALA A 9 37.38 6.82 -32.96
C ALA A 9 36.36 6.20 -31.99
N LEU A 10 36.63 6.42 -30.70
CA LEU A 10 35.88 6.02 -29.53
C LEU A 10 34.35 6.21 -29.66
N VAL A 11 33.59 5.19 -29.24
CA VAL A 11 32.17 5.27 -28.85
C VAL A 11 32.13 5.67 -27.36
N PRO A 12 31.25 6.58 -26.87
CA PRO A 12 29.99 6.07 -26.27
C PRO A 12 28.75 7.00 -26.26
N VAL A 13 27.59 6.36 -26.52
CA VAL A 13 26.38 6.32 -25.66
C VAL A 13 25.90 7.64 -24.99
N LEU A 14 24.74 8.20 -25.39
CA LEU A 14 23.71 8.85 -24.53
C LEU A 14 22.62 9.49 -25.43
N ALA A 15 21.43 8.91 -25.57
CA ALA A 15 20.25 9.14 -24.72
C ALA A 15 19.12 9.86 -25.48
N LEU A 16 18.41 9.07 -26.28
CA LEU A 16 17.02 9.34 -26.68
C LEU A 16 16.08 8.41 -25.89
N HIS A 17 16.29 8.33 -24.57
CA HIS A 17 15.27 7.80 -23.67
C HIS A 17 14.35 8.97 -23.33
N PRO A 18 13.03 8.87 -23.54
CA PRO A 18 12.13 9.85 -22.95
C PRO A 18 12.36 9.80 -21.45
N LEU A 19 12.58 10.99 -20.88
CA LEU A 19 12.65 11.25 -19.45
C LEU A 19 11.32 10.79 -18.83
N VAL A 20 11.19 9.49 -18.57
CA VAL A 20 10.33 9.01 -17.50
C VAL A 20 10.98 9.57 -16.26
N ALA A 21 10.41 10.66 -15.74
CA ALA A 21 10.76 11.17 -14.43
C ALA A 21 10.59 10.01 -13.44
N ALA A 22 11.70 9.34 -13.14
CA ALA A 22 11.74 8.32 -12.11
C ALA A 22 11.34 9.07 -10.83
N LEU A 23 10.10 8.84 -10.38
CA LEU A 23 9.67 9.24 -9.07
C LEU A 23 10.77 8.78 -8.11
N PRO A 24 11.24 9.67 -7.23
CA PRO A 24 12.47 9.39 -6.55
C PRO A 24 12.23 8.21 -5.60
N ALA A 25 13.13 7.23 -5.64
CA ALA A 25 12.97 5.91 -5.04
C ALA A 25 12.72 5.91 -3.51
N TRP A 26 12.80 7.07 -2.85
CA TRP A 26 12.43 7.24 -1.45
C TRP A 26 10.92 7.19 -1.21
N ALA A 27 10.07 7.50 -2.21
CA ALA A 27 8.61 7.40 -2.06
C ALA A 27 8.10 5.94 -2.04
N ALA A 28 8.81 5.02 -2.68
CA ALA A 28 8.42 3.60 -2.75
C ALA A 28 8.77 2.80 -1.48
N ASN A 29 9.56 3.38 -0.56
CA ASN A 29 10.09 2.71 0.62
C ASN A 29 9.59 3.32 1.93
N GLU A 30 8.53 4.14 1.89
CA GLU A 30 7.94 4.69 3.12
C GLU A 30 7.25 3.55 3.90
N PRO A 31 7.47 3.43 5.22
CA PRO A 31 6.82 2.39 6.01
C PRO A 31 5.29 2.54 5.91
N PRO A 32 4.55 1.42 5.94
CA PRO A 32 3.10 1.47 5.91
C PRO A 32 2.56 2.23 7.12
N ASP A 33 1.46 2.94 6.91
CA ASP A 33 0.80 3.68 7.98
C ASP A 33 0.26 2.70 9.05
N PRO A 34 0.40 3.01 10.36
CA PRO A 34 -0.10 2.16 11.42
C PRO A 34 -1.63 2.11 11.42
N LEU A 35 -2.19 0.93 11.63
CA LEU A 35 -3.62 0.69 11.77
C LEU A 35 -3.93 0.24 13.21
N ILE A 36 -4.76 0.99 13.93
CA ILE A 36 -5.10 0.70 15.33
C ILE A 36 -6.52 0.14 15.41
N GLY A 37 -6.65 -1.20 15.41
CA GLY A 37 -7.93 -1.89 15.43
C GLY A 37 -8.68 -1.86 16.77
N ALA A 38 -9.76 -2.64 16.84
CA ALA A 38 -10.61 -2.80 18.02
C ALA A 38 -9.86 -3.38 19.23
N PRO A 39 -10.04 -2.81 20.44
CA PRO A 39 -9.33 -3.28 21.63
C PRO A 39 -9.81 -4.65 22.15
N ASN A 40 -11.03 -5.05 21.79
CA ASN A 40 -11.72 -6.20 22.39
C ASN A 40 -11.98 -7.36 21.41
N VAL A 41 -11.61 -7.21 20.14
CA VAL A 41 -11.79 -8.26 19.13
C VAL A 41 -10.48 -8.44 18.40
N THR A 42 -9.99 -9.68 18.35
CA THR A 42 -8.75 -10.03 17.68
C THR A 42 -8.99 -11.03 16.56
N ILE A 43 -8.21 -10.90 15.48
CA ILE A 43 -8.14 -11.82 14.35
C ILE A 43 -6.65 -12.13 14.18
N GLU A 44 -6.28 -13.41 14.20
CA GLU A 44 -4.87 -13.84 14.11
C GLU A 44 -3.96 -13.12 15.13
N ARG A 45 -4.46 -12.95 16.37
CA ARG A 45 -3.79 -12.24 17.48
C ARG A 45 -3.57 -10.74 17.28
N ALA A 46 -4.05 -10.16 16.18
CA ALA A 46 -4.03 -8.72 15.95
C ALA A 46 -5.42 -8.11 16.19
N PRO A 47 -5.52 -6.87 16.72
CA PRO A 47 -6.78 -6.14 16.84
C PRO A 47 -7.52 -6.07 15.50
N ALA A 48 -8.80 -6.41 15.46
CA ALA A 48 -9.58 -6.39 14.22
C ALA A 48 -9.93 -4.95 13.82
N ALA A 49 -9.68 -4.55 12.58
CA ALA A 49 -9.88 -3.18 12.13
C ALA A 49 -11.34 -2.89 11.73
N ARG A 50 -11.77 -1.65 11.93
CA ARG A 50 -13.15 -1.19 11.75
C ARG A 50 -13.18 0.20 11.13
N GLN A 51 -14.33 0.59 10.61
CA GLN A 51 -14.56 1.96 10.21
C GLN A 51 -14.39 2.92 11.41
N GLY A 52 -13.62 3.99 11.19
CA GLY A 52 -13.27 4.99 12.18
C GLY A 52 -12.05 4.64 13.03
N ASP A 53 -11.47 3.45 12.88
CA ASP A 53 -10.21 3.12 13.55
C ASP A 53 -9.06 3.96 12.94
N PRO A 54 -8.07 4.43 13.74
CA PRO A 54 -6.94 5.20 13.23
C PRO A 54 -6.11 4.43 12.20
N ALA A 55 -5.78 5.08 11.09
CA ALA A 55 -4.97 4.58 9.98
C ALA A 55 -4.02 5.70 9.51
N GLY A 56 -2.81 5.73 10.08
CA GLY A 56 -1.86 6.83 9.88
C GLY A 56 -2.40 8.16 10.41
N PRO A 57 -2.34 9.26 9.64
CA PRO A 57 -2.83 10.58 10.06
C PRO A 57 -4.37 10.70 10.00
N THR A 58 -5.07 9.69 9.48
CA THR A 58 -6.54 9.73 9.31
C THR A 58 -7.19 8.47 9.89
N ALA A 59 -8.46 8.23 9.58
CA ALA A 59 -9.19 7.05 9.99
C ALA A 59 -9.63 6.23 8.78
N VAL A 60 -9.92 4.94 9.01
CA VAL A 60 -10.56 4.08 8.01
C VAL A 60 -11.97 4.60 7.72
N GLN A 61 -12.27 4.88 6.46
CA GLN A 61 -13.59 5.35 6.00
C GLN A 61 -14.47 4.21 5.48
N GLY A 62 -13.85 3.18 4.89
CA GLY A 62 -14.57 2.04 4.31
C GLY A 62 -14.80 0.90 5.30
N GLY A 63 -15.94 0.22 5.18
CA GLY A 63 -16.23 -0.98 5.95
C GLY A 63 -17.33 -1.82 5.30
N SER A 64 -17.57 -2.99 5.88
CA SER A 64 -18.65 -3.89 5.48
C SER A 64 -20.02 -3.30 5.81
N SER A 65 -20.98 -3.43 4.89
CA SER A 65 -22.35 -2.92 5.06
C SER A 65 -23.20 -3.75 6.02
N ASN A 66 -22.83 -5.01 6.29
CA ASN A 66 -23.63 -5.97 7.07
C ASN A 66 -22.85 -6.70 8.17
N VAL A 67 -21.51 -6.62 8.17
CA VAL A 67 -20.68 -7.23 9.22
C VAL A 67 -20.10 -6.13 10.08
N THR A 68 -20.32 -6.22 11.39
CA THR A 68 -19.82 -5.27 12.37
C THR A 68 -18.89 -5.94 13.36
N ILE A 69 -17.92 -5.19 13.88
CA ILE A 69 -16.99 -5.60 14.93
C ILE A 69 -17.06 -4.53 16.01
N GLY A 70 -17.42 -4.90 17.23
CA GLY A 70 -17.61 -3.94 18.33
C GLY A 70 -18.57 -2.79 17.97
N GLY A 71 -19.64 -3.09 17.23
CA GLY A 71 -20.68 -2.13 16.85
C GLY A 71 -20.35 -1.20 15.68
N ARG A 72 -19.17 -1.33 15.06
CA ARG A 72 -18.77 -0.53 13.88
C ARG A 72 -18.57 -1.43 12.66
N PRO A 73 -18.81 -0.95 11.44
CA PRO A 73 -18.54 -1.70 10.21
C PRO A 73 -17.13 -2.28 10.18
N ALA A 74 -17.01 -3.56 9.86
CA ALA A 74 -15.72 -4.23 9.81
C ALA A 74 -14.89 -3.76 8.61
N ALA A 75 -13.63 -3.41 8.80
CA ALA A 75 -12.74 -3.03 7.71
C ALA A 75 -12.20 -4.28 7.00
N THR A 76 -11.95 -4.16 5.70
CA THR A 76 -11.43 -5.26 4.86
C THR A 76 -10.34 -4.74 3.94
N VAL A 77 -9.60 -5.65 3.30
CA VAL A 77 -8.68 -5.26 2.23
C VAL A 77 -9.44 -4.50 1.14
N GLY A 78 -8.92 -3.33 0.78
CA GLY A 78 -9.56 -2.36 -0.11
C GLY A 78 -10.36 -1.26 0.61
N SER A 79 -10.51 -1.31 1.94
CA SER A 79 -11.07 -0.18 2.69
C SER A 79 -10.17 1.06 2.53
N GLN A 80 -10.78 2.19 2.21
CA GLN A 80 -10.11 3.48 2.06
C GLN A 80 -9.89 4.15 3.42
N THR A 81 -8.84 4.96 3.51
CA THR A 81 -8.60 5.89 4.62
C THR A 81 -9.00 7.32 4.25
N GLY A 82 -9.13 8.20 5.24
CA GLY A 82 -9.54 9.58 5.03
C GLY A 82 -8.61 10.41 4.14
N CYS A 83 -7.33 10.03 4.05
CA CYS A 83 -6.37 10.70 3.17
C CYS A 83 -6.30 10.10 1.76
N GLY A 84 -7.09 9.08 1.43
CA GLY A 84 -7.01 8.37 0.15
C GLY A 84 -6.06 7.18 0.12
N GLY A 85 -5.42 6.85 1.25
CA GLY A 85 -4.72 5.57 1.42
C GLY A 85 -5.69 4.38 1.40
N THR A 86 -5.16 3.16 1.32
CA THR A 86 -5.96 1.93 1.23
C THR A 86 -5.31 0.80 2.00
N ILE A 87 -6.12 -0.04 2.66
CA ILE A 87 -5.64 -1.26 3.31
C ILE A 87 -5.34 -2.32 2.24
N VAL A 88 -4.08 -2.77 2.13
CA VAL A 88 -3.61 -3.66 1.05
C VAL A 88 -3.36 -5.09 1.50
N THR A 89 -3.15 -5.35 2.79
CA THR A 89 -3.03 -6.70 3.35
C THR A 89 -4.07 -6.95 4.43
N GLY A 90 -4.31 -8.21 4.78
CA GLY A 90 -5.33 -8.61 5.74
C GLY A 90 -5.09 -10.03 6.24
N SER A 91 -6.07 -10.59 6.95
CA SER A 91 -6.02 -11.96 7.48
C SER A 91 -5.94 -13.01 6.36
N SER A 92 -5.16 -14.08 6.58
CA SER A 92 -5.07 -15.23 5.67
C SER A 92 -6.20 -16.25 5.84
N SER A 93 -6.96 -16.18 6.92
CA SER A 93 -7.94 -17.20 7.35
C SER A 93 -9.36 -16.63 7.48
N VAL A 94 -9.49 -15.35 7.82
CA VAL A 94 -10.79 -14.71 8.08
C VAL A 94 -11.15 -13.77 6.93
N PHE A 95 -12.30 -14.04 6.32
CA PHE A 95 -12.85 -13.28 5.21
C PHE A 95 -14.19 -12.68 5.58
N ILE A 96 -14.42 -11.43 5.20
CA ILE A 96 -15.66 -10.68 5.39
C ILE A 96 -16.15 -10.29 3.99
N ASN A 97 -17.31 -10.81 3.60
CA ASN A 97 -17.87 -10.62 2.25
C ASN A 97 -16.89 -10.99 1.13
N GLY A 98 -16.14 -12.09 1.30
CA GLY A 98 -15.16 -12.57 0.33
C GLY A 98 -13.86 -11.77 0.27
N LYS A 99 -13.68 -10.75 1.12
CA LYS A 99 -12.43 -9.98 1.23
C LYS A 99 -11.71 -10.32 2.54
N PRO A 100 -10.36 -10.40 2.55
CA PRO A 100 -9.61 -10.60 3.79
C PRO A 100 -9.97 -9.53 4.83
N ALA A 101 -10.21 -9.94 6.07
CA ALA A 101 -10.47 -9.03 7.18
C ALA A 101 -9.22 -8.20 7.49
N ALA A 102 -9.37 -6.90 7.68
CA ALA A 102 -8.27 -6.03 8.07
C ALA A 102 -8.04 -6.12 9.59
N THR A 103 -6.79 -5.97 10.00
CA THR A 103 -6.34 -6.04 11.39
C THR A 103 -5.28 -4.99 11.65
N GLY A 104 -4.90 -4.75 12.90
CA GLY A 104 -3.80 -3.85 13.23
C GLY A 104 -2.41 -4.30 12.73
N ALA A 105 -2.30 -5.50 12.19
CA ALA A 105 -1.11 -5.99 11.49
C ALA A 105 -1.18 -5.81 9.97
N SER A 106 -2.30 -5.27 9.45
CA SER A 106 -2.49 -5.00 8.03
C SER A 106 -1.70 -3.77 7.60
N SER A 107 -1.18 -3.80 6.38
CA SER A 107 -0.45 -2.71 5.76
C SER A 107 -1.43 -1.73 5.12
N VAL A 108 -1.24 -0.45 5.41
CA VAL A 108 -2.01 0.65 4.81
C VAL A 108 -1.07 1.45 3.92
N THR A 109 -1.48 1.66 2.67
CA THR A 109 -0.72 2.53 1.75
C THR A 109 -0.62 3.93 2.34
N PRO A 110 0.57 4.55 2.34
CA PRO A 110 0.75 5.92 2.79
C PRO A 110 -0.19 6.89 2.08
N CYS A 111 -0.58 7.94 2.79
CA CYS A 111 -1.35 9.02 2.20
C CYS A 111 -0.64 9.64 0.97
N PRO A 112 -1.34 9.83 -0.16
CA PRO A 112 -0.83 10.64 -1.28
C PRO A 112 -0.45 12.03 -0.77
N LYS A 113 0.75 12.49 -1.14
CA LYS A 113 1.29 13.81 -0.79
C LYS A 113 1.02 14.81 -1.91
#